data_AF-A0A0C2FEG2-F1
#
_entry.id   AF-A0A0C2FEG2-F1
#
_cell.length_a   1.000
_cell.length_b   1.000
_cell.length_c   1.000
_cell.angle_alpha   90.00
_cell.angle_beta   90.00
_cell.angle_gamma   90.00
#
_symmetry.space_group_name_H-M   'P 1'
#
loop_
_entity.id
_entity.type
_entity.pdbx_description
1 polymer ?
#
loop_
_entity_poly.entity_id
_entity_poly.type
_entity_poly.pdbx_seq_one_letter_code
_entity_poly.pdbx_strand_id
1 'polypeptide(L)'
;VSYLRRAIIDGKYNDAAHYLDVQFRLFREDLISPLRDGIAVYKRNGTTRCQKVTVGEDQITSDLLIFEIEGLEGVQVRGIDGTLCRYATLTAESRSDPALSRNLMFGQIVCLSSDGFNEDMHLAKIVEREQTEENGSIAFTILDENGDIVKDRPYKIAEPQSYLVAYQHVLSALKSFSAYNPIPFERYIVYGKCDVRKPVYMRIEENVEDIVEDSEIS
;
A
#
# COMPACT_ATOMS: atom_id res chain seq x y z
N VAL A 1 8.00 18.07 -7.93
CA VAL A 1 7.02 17.76 -6.86
C VAL A 1 5.69 17.41 -7.53
N SER A 2 5.14 16.22 -7.31
CA SER A 2 3.84 15.85 -7.88
C SER A 2 2.73 16.68 -7.25
N TYR A 3 1.92 17.36 -8.07
CA TYR A 3 0.77 18.13 -7.61
C TYR A 3 -0.34 17.20 -7.10
N LEU A 4 -0.61 17.26 -5.79
CA LEU A 4 -1.72 16.55 -5.14
C LEU A 4 -3.01 17.35 -5.29
N ARG A 5 -4.06 16.71 -5.80
CA ARG A 5 -5.41 17.30 -5.83
C ARG A 5 -6.13 16.95 -4.53
N ARG A 6 -6.82 17.91 -3.92
CA ARG A 6 -7.67 17.65 -2.76
C ARG A 6 -8.87 16.78 -3.16
N ALA A 7 -9.29 15.92 -2.25
CA ALA A 7 -10.57 15.23 -2.37
C ALA A 7 -11.70 16.28 -2.43
N ILE A 8 -12.65 16.09 -3.33
CA ILE A 8 -13.86 16.90 -3.38
C ILE A 8 -14.84 16.28 -2.37
N ILE A 9 -15.00 16.95 -1.22
CA ILE A 9 -15.94 16.53 -0.17
C ILE A 9 -17.33 17.07 -0.48
N ASP A 10 -17.41 18.36 -0.84
CA ASP A 10 -18.65 19.03 -1.23
C ASP A 10 -18.62 19.36 -2.72
N GLY A 11 -19.64 18.88 -3.46
CA GLY A 11 -19.82 19.15 -4.88
C GLY A 11 -19.66 17.90 -5.74
N LYS A 12 -19.17 18.08 -6.97
CA LYS A 12 -19.06 17.02 -7.98
C LYS A 12 -17.74 17.13 -8.74
N TYR A 13 -17.34 16.03 -9.36
CA TYR A 13 -16.24 16.01 -10.30
C TYR A 13 -16.72 16.47 -11.69
N ASN A 14 -15.79 16.94 -12.52
CA ASN A 14 -16.09 17.38 -13.88
C ASN A 14 -16.57 16.21 -14.74
N ASP A 15 -15.86 15.08 -14.66
CA ASP A 15 -16.11 13.84 -15.38
C ASP A 15 -15.40 12.66 -14.67
N ALA A 16 -15.58 11.46 -15.21
CA ALA A 16 -14.97 10.24 -14.70
C ALA A 16 -13.43 10.29 -14.69
N ALA A 17 -12.82 10.90 -15.72
CA ALA A 17 -11.36 11.00 -15.80
C ALA A 17 -10.79 11.89 -14.69
N HIS A 18 -11.47 13.01 -14.40
CA HIS A 18 -11.12 13.89 -13.29
C HIS A 18 -11.24 13.17 -11.94
N TYR A 19 -12.31 12.41 -11.74
CA TYR A 19 -12.47 11.58 -10.53
C TYR A 19 -11.30 10.59 -10.38
N LEU A 20 -11.00 9.82 -11.43
CA LEU A 20 -9.92 8.81 -11.39
C LEU A 20 -8.55 9.45 -11.16
N ASP A 21 -8.25 10.61 -11.77
CA ASP A 21 -7.01 11.35 -11.54
C ASP A 21 -6.86 11.80 -10.07
N VAL A 22 -7.94 12.31 -9.47
CA VAL A 22 -7.94 12.70 -8.05
C VAL A 22 -7.73 11.48 -7.16
N GLN A 23 -8.53 10.43 -7.35
CA GLN A 23 -8.45 9.23 -6.51
C GLN A 23 -7.09 8.55 -6.62
N PHE A 24 -6.56 8.37 -7.83
CA PHE A 24 -5.26 7.74 -8.04
C PHE A 24 -4.13 8.48 -7.30
N ARG A 25 -4.14 9.82 -7.34
CA ARG A 25 -3.13 10.64 -6.65
C ARG A 25 -3.26 10.55 -5.14
N LEU A 26 -4.50 10.57 -4.62
CA LEU A 26 -4.76 10.42 -3.19
C LEU A 26 -4.33 9.03 -2.70
N PHE A 27 -4.70 7.95 -3.39
CA PHE A 27 -4.26 6.60 -3.03
C PHE A 27 -2.74 6.43 -3.08
N ARG A 28 -2.09 7.02 -4.08
CA ARG A 28 -0.62 7.01 -4.15
C ARG A 28 -0.01 7.76 -2.96
N GLU A 29 -0.55 8.91 -2.61
CA GLU A 29 -0.05 9.70 -1.47
C GLU A 29 -0.31 8.98 -0.14
N ASP A 30 -1.48 8.37 0.03
CA ASP A 30 -1.86 7.57 1.20
C ASP A 30 -0.95 6.34 1.37
N LEU A 31 -0.51 5.72 0.25
CA LEU A 31 0.47 4.64 0.27
C LEU A 31 1.89 5.11 0.65
N ILE A 32 2.31 6.31 0.23
CA ILE A 32 3.71 6.76 0.37
C ILE A 32 3.93 7.56 1.66
N SER A 33 2.93 8.33 2.08
CA SER A 33 3.03 9.26 3.21
C SER A 33 3.44 8.58 4.52
N PRO A 34 2.96 7.38 4.92
CA PRO A 34 3.36 6.79 6.19
C PRO A 34 4.85 6.46 6.24
N LEU A 35 5.44 6.04 5.12
CA LEU A 35 6.88 5.79 5.03
C LEU A 35 7.68 7.08 5.10
N ARG A 36 7.30 8.07 4.27
CA ARG A 36 8.01 9.36 4.19
C ARG A 36 7.97 10.11 5.52
N ASP A 37 6.78 10.25 6.08
CA ASP A 37 6.56 11.04 7.28
C ASP A 37 7.12 10.28 8.50
N GLY A 38 7.02 8.95 8.50
CA GLY A 38 7.60 8.13 9.54
C GLY A 38 9.13 8.17 9.58
N ILE A 39 9.80 8.14 8.42
CA ILE A 39 11.26 8.30 8.35
C ILE A 39 11.65 9.71 8.83
N ALA A 40 10.89 10.75 8.46
CA ALA A 40 11.14 12.10 8.92
C ALA A 40 11.04 12.24 10.45
N VAL A 41 10.08 11.57 11.08
CA VAL A 41 9.95 11.50 12.54
C VAL A 41 11.12 10.72 13.15
N TYR A 42 11.47 9.57 12.57
CA TYR A 42 12.59 8.74 13.04
C TYR A 42 13.92 9.51 13.04
N LYS A 43 14.24 10.23 11.96
CA LYS A 43 15.46 11.04 11.86
C LYS A 43 15.57 12.12 12.94
N ARG A 44 14.45 12.67 13.41
CA ARG A 44 14.42 13.70 14.46
C ARG A 44 14.58 13.10 15.86
N ASN A 45 13.93 11.96 16.11
CA ASN A 45 13.76 11.44 17.47
C ASN A 45 14.66 10.25 17.79
N GLY A 46 15.25 9.61 16.78
CA GLY A 46 16.00 8.35 16.92
C GLY A 46 15.15 7.12 17.24
N THR A 47 13.84 7.28 17.43
CA THR A 47 12.88 6.22 17.71
C THR A 47 11.59 6.45 16.92
N THR A 48 10.86 5.38 16.63
CA THR A 48 9.50 5.45 16.08
C THR A 48 8.42 5.36 17.18
N ARG A 49 8.77 4.81 18.35
CA ARG A 49 7.90 4.82 19.54
C ARG A 49 8.04 6.14 20.29
N CYS A 50 6.93 6.88 20.33
CA CYS A 50 6.59 7.98 21.23
C CYS A 50 7.70 9.00 21.58
N GLN A 51 7.50 10.27 21.24
CA GLN A 51 7.87 11.32 22.18
C GLN A 51 6.66 12.16 22.57
N LYS A 52 6.41 12.23 23.88
CA LYS A 52 5.74 13.35 24.53
C LYS A 52 6.54 14.61 24.20
N VAL A 53 5.98 15.49 23.38
CA VAL A 53 6.24 16.93 23.49
C VAL A 53 4.89 17.61 23.53
N THR A 54 4.37 17.82 24.75
CA THR A 54 3.34 18.83 25.03
C THR A 54 4.01 20.20 24.78
N VAL A 55 3.42 21.19 24.11
CA VAL A 55 2.08 21.77 24.27
C VAL A 55 1.66 22.40 22.93
N GLY A 56 0.44 22.07 22.47
CA GLY A 56 -0.21 22.75 21.35
C GLY A 56 -0.30 21.89 20.08
N GLU A 57 -1.36 21.07 20.01
CA GLU A 57 -1.97 20.49 18.80
C GLU A 57 -1.22 19.30 18.14
N ASP A 58 -1.99 18.19 18.02
CA ASP A 58 -1.77 16.91 17.34
C ASP A 58 -0.44 16.16 17.55
N GLN A 59 -0.49 15.13 18.40
CA GLN A 59 0.53 14.08 18.47
C GLN A 59 0.66 13.39 17.10
N ILE A 60 1.72 13.71 16.35
CA ILE A 60 2.10 12.92 15.17
C ILE A 60 2.76 11.65 15.67
N THR A 61 1.97 10.62 15.96
CA THR A 61 2.46 9.26 16.15
C THR A 61 2.75 8.68 14.77
N SER A 62 4.02 8.46 14.47
CA SER A 62 4.43 7.71 13.29
C SER A 62 4.44 6.23 13.65
N ASP A 63 3.56 5.45 13.04
CA ASP A 63 3.52 4.00 13.20
C ASP A 63 4.51 3.26 12.28
N LEU A 64 5.66 3.89 12.02
CA LEU A 64 6.77 3.26 11.30
C LEU A 64 7.41 2.18 12.19
N LEU A 65 7.61 1.00 11.65
CA LEU A 65 8.32 -0.08 12.33
C LEU A 65 9.75 -0.15 11.79
N ILE A 66 10.70 -0.33 12.71
CA ILE A 66 12.11 -0.48 12.38
C ILE A 66 12.54 -1.88 12.78
N PHE A 67 13.04 -2.63 11.81
CA PHE A 67 13.75 -3.88 12.02
C PHE A 67 15.22 -3.70 11.61
N GLU A 68 16.09 -4.59 12.07
CA GLU A 68 17.51 -4.56 11.74
C GLU A 68 17.95 -5.91 11.16
N ILE A 69 18.81 -5.86 10.15
CA ILE A 69 19.44 -7.03 9.52
C ILE A 69 20.95 -6.99 9.69
N GLU A 70 21.54 -8.17 9.85
CA GLU A 70 22.99 -8.35 10.06
C GLU A 70 23.79 -8.02 8.80
N GLY A 71 23.27 -8.39 7.63
CA GLY A 71 23.93 -8.20 6.36
C GLY A 71 23.02 -8.51 5.18
N LEU A 72 23.24 -7.84 4.05
CA LEU A 72 22.67 -8.21 2.76
C LEU A 72 23.66 -9.06 1.98
N GLU A 73 23.17 -10.19 1.46
CA GLU A 73 23.93 -11.04 0.57
C GLU A 73 24.09 -10.41 -0.83
N GLY A 74 24.86 -11.10 -1.68
CA GLY A 74 24.94 -10.76 -3.09
C GLY A 74 23.62 -10.90 -3.83
N VAL A 75 23.53 -10.27 -5.00
CA VAL A 75 22.38 -10.43 -5.90
C VAL A 75 22.26 -11.89 -6.31
N GLN A 76 21.07 -12.44 -6.12
CA GLN A 76 20.68 -13.78 -6.52
C GLN A 76 19.45 -13.69 -7.42
N VAL A 77 19.13 -14.79 -8.10
CA VAL A 77 17.94 -14.92 -8.95
C VAL A 77 17.02 -15.91 -8.28
N ARG A 78 15.77 -15.52 -8.01
CA ARG A 78 14.78 -16.45 -7.46
C ARG A 78 14.40 -17.50 -8.49
N GLY A 79 14.46 -18.77 -8.09
CA GLY A 79 14.14 -19.89 -8.98
C GLY A 79 12.68 -19.96 -9.43
N ILE A 80 11.75 -19.37 -8.67
CA ILE A 80 10.30 -19.47 -8.91
C ILE A 80 9.87 -18.54 -10.06
N ASP A 81 10.39 -17.31 -10.11
CA ASP A 81 9.93 -16.27 -11.05
C ASP A 81 11.05 -15.50 -11.76
N GLY A 82 12.33 -15.82 -11.50
CA GLY A 82 13.47 -15.17 -12.14
C GLY A 82 13.75 -13.75 -11.63
N THR A 83 13.08 -13.31 -10.57
CA THR A 83 13.29 -11.96 -10.02
C THR A 83 14.65 -11.86 -9.32
N LEU A 84 15.35 -10.74 -9.52
CA LEU A 84 16.56 -10.43 -8.77
C LEU A 84 16.22 -10.15 -7.30
N CYS A 85 16.89 -10.83 -6.39
CA CYS A 85 16.71 -10.65 -4.96
C CYS A 85 18.05 -10.66 -4.21
N ARG A 86 18.01 -10.19 -2.97
CA ARG A 86 19.10 -10.32 -1.99
C ARG A 86 18.51 -10.90 -0.72
N TYR A 87 19.13 -11.93 -0.19
CA TYR A 87 18.78 -12.48 1.12
C TYR A 87 19.46 -11.67 2.23
N ALA A 88 18.83 -11.64 3.38
CA ALA A 88 19.38 -11.09 4.60
C ALA A 88 18.89 -11.91 5.79
N THR A 89 19.63 -11.80 6.89
CA THR A 89 19.24 -12.39 8.18
C THR A 89 18.90 -11.27 9.16
N LEU A 90 17.71 -11.36 9.77
CA LEU A 90 17.28 -10.46 10.84
C LEU A 90 18.14 -10.64 12.09
N THR A 91 18.46 -9.54 12.76
CA THR A 91 19.14 -9.58 14.06
C THR A 91 18.31 -10.32 15.11
N ALA A 92 18.94 -10.87 16.15
CA ALA A 92 18.24 -11.53 17.25
C ALA A 92 17.18 -10.65 17.91
N GLU A 93 17.45 -9.34 18.04
CA GLU A 93 16.50 -8.36 18.59
C GLU A 93 15.25 -8.26 17.70
N SER A 94 15.42 -8.09 16.39
CA SER A 94 14.32 -7.99 15.43
C SER A 94 13.50 -9.27 15.33
N ARG A 95 14.15 -10.44 15.46
CA ARG A 95 13.47 -11.75 15.50
C ARG A 95 12.62 -11.93 16.75
N SER A 96 13.03 -11.34 17.86
CA SER A 96 12.30 -11.40 19.13
C SER A 96 11.16 -10.38 19.23
N ASP A 97 11.07 -9.42 18.30
CA ASP A 97 10.02 -8.40 18.33
C ASP A 97 8.65 -9.02 18.01
N PRO A 98 7.64 -8.88 18.89
CA PRO A 98 6.29 -9.38 18.64
C PRO A 98 5.65 -8.86 17.34
N ALA A 99 6.06 -7.67 16.88
CA ALA A 99 5.56 -7.07 15.64
C ALA A 99 5.92 -7.90 14.41
N LEU A 100 7.04 -8.63 14.43
CA LEU A 100 7.50 -9.42 13.29
C LEU A 100 6.44 -10.40 12.78
N SER A 101 5.68 -11.02 13.69
CA SER A 101 4.60 -11.98 13.33
C SER A 101 3.52 -11.42 12.39
N ARG A 102 3.34 -10.09 12.34
CA ARG A 102 2.31 -9.40 11.53
C ARG A 102 2.87 -8.44 10.48
N ASN A 103 4.19 -8.25 10.47
CA ASN A 103 4.91 -7.26 9.68
C ASN A 103 6.03 -7.91 8.87
N LEU A 104 6.58 -7.21 7.89
CA LEU A 104 7.44 -7.74 6.84
C LEU A 104 6.70 -8.77 5.98
N MET A 105 5.45 -8.47 5.62
CA MET A 105 4.64 -9.34 4.78
C MET A 105 5.18 -9.40 3.35
N PHE A 106 4.94 -10.54 2.67
CA PHE A 106 5.27 -10.68 1.26
C PHE A 106 4.66 -9.54 0.43
N GLY A 107 5.44 -8.98 -0.48
CA GLY A 107 5.01 -7.92 -1.38
C GLY A 107 5.01 -6.52 -0.77
N GLN A 108 5.32 -6.37 0.51
CA GLN A 108 5.41 -5.07 1.16
C GLN A 108 6.59 -4.25 0.63
N ILE A 109 6.42 -2.93 0.52
CA ILE A 109 7.52 -2.00 0.25
C ILE A 109 8.11 -1.55 1.59
N VAL A 110 9.43 -1.60 1.66
CA VAL A 110 10.22 -1.12 2.80
C VAL A 110 11.33 -0.20 2.31
N CYS A 111 11.89 0.59 3.22
CA CYS A 111 13.10 1.35 2.98
C CYS A 111 14.26 0.77 3.79
N LEU A 112 15.38 0.50 3.13
CA LEU A 112 16.62 0.03 3.74
C LEU A 112 17.59 1.20 3.90
N SER A 113 18.28 1.25 5.03
CA SER A 113 19.33 2.25 5.27
C SER A 113 20.40 1.75 6.22
N SER A 114 21.65 2.03 5.91
CA SER A 114 22.81 1.74 6.77
C SER A 114 23.27 2.92 7.63
N ASP A 115 22.70 4.11 7.44
CA ASP A 115 23.09 5.36 8.12
C ASP A 115 21.96 6.01 8.93
N GLY A 116 20.86 5.29 9.16
CA GLY A 116 19.69 5.79 9.87
C GLY A 116 18.79 6.70 9.01
N PHE A 117 18.74 6.44 7.70
CA PHE A 117 17.92 7.11 6.69
C PHE A 117 18.37 8.55 6.41
N ASN A 118 19.66 8.84 6.57
CA ASN A 118 20.21 10.18 6.35
C ASN A 118 20.42 10.47 4.86
N GLU A 119 21.39 9.77 4.26
CA GLU A 119 21.73 9.84 2.84
C GLU A 119 21.50 8.49 2.16
N ASP A 120 21.72 7.38 2.89
CA ASP A 120 21.57 6.03 2.38
C ASP A 120 20.12 5.55 2.50
N MET A 121 19.39 5.56 1.38
CA MET A 121 18.00 5.13 1.34
C MET A 121 17.74 4.28 0.09
N HIS A 122 17.39 3.01 0.30
CA HIS A 122 17.04 2.10 -0.79
C HIS A 122 15.61 1.61 -0.62
N LEU A 123 14.77 1.82 -1.62
CA LEU A 123 13.45 1.21 -1.65
C LEU A 123 13.57 -0.25 -2.06
N ALA A 124 12.90 -1.13 -1.34
CA ALA A 124 12.90 -2.55 -1.61
C ALA A 124 11.51 -3.14 -1.42
N LYS A 125 11.26 -4.25 -2.12
CA LYS A 125 10.04 -5.05 -2.00
C LYS A 125 10.39 -6.40 -1.39
N ILE A 126 9.65 -6.83 -0.38
CA ILE A 126 9.80 -8.16 0.21
C ILE A 126 9.28 -9.20 -0.76
N VAL A 127 10.10 -10.19 -1.11
CA VAL A 127 9.77 -11.26 -2.06
C VAL A 127 9.77 -12.65 -1.44
N GLU A 128 10.34 -12.81 -0.26
CA GLU A 128 10.33 -14.08 0.45
C GLU A 128 10.41 -13.86 1.96
N ARG A 129 9.55 -14.56 2.71
CA ARG A 129 9.41 -14.43 4.17
C ARG A 129 9.09 -15.76 4.86
N GLU A 130 9.00 -16.88 4.12
CA GLU A 130 8.55 -18.16 4.69
C GLU A 130 9.46 -18.66 5.82
N GLN A 131 10.76 -18.42 5.72
CA GLN A 131 11.74 -18.86 6.71
C GLN A 131 12.04 -17.82 7.80
N THR A 132 11.42 -16.64 7.75
CA THR A 132 11.77 -15.52 8.64
C THR A 132 11.52 -15.85 10.12
N GLU A 133 10.49 -16.64 10.44
CA GLU A 133 10.19 -17.05 11.81
C GLU A 133 11.11 -18.18 12.32
N GLU A 134 11.62 -19.02 11.41
CA GLU A 134 12.47 -20.17 11.77
C GLU A 134 13.94 -19.78 11.92
N ASN A 135 14.50 -19.11 10.90
CA ASN A 135 15.93 -18.79 10.81
C ASN A 135 16.21 -17.29 10.64
N GLY A 136 15.19 -16.44 10.54
CA GLY A 136 15.37 -15.00 10.33
C GLY A 136 15.67 -14.59 8.90
N SER A 137 15.65 -15.53 7.94
CA SER A 137 15.93 -15.26 6.54
C SER A 137 14.78 -14.52 5.88
N ILE A 138 15.10 -13.46 5.16
CA ILE A 138 14.15 -12.64 4.42
C ILE A 138 14.81 -12.19 3.10
N ALA A 139 14.04 -12.13 2.02
CA ALA A 139 14.55 -11.72 0.72
C ALA A 139 13.88 -10.44 0.21
N PHE A 140 14.70 -9.58 -0.38
CA PHE A 140 14.28 -8.29 -0.93
C PHE A 140 14.65 -8.16 -2.41
N THR A 141 13.75 -7.57 -3.19
CA THR A 141 14.06 -7.01 -4.51
C THR A 141 14.21 -5.51 -4.37
N ILE A 142 15.37 -4.98 -4.75
CA ILE A 142 15.68 -3.56 -4.66
C ILE A 142 15.01 -2.85 -5.84
N LEU A 143 14.26 -1.79 -5.55
CA LEU A 143 13.50 -1.02 -6.54
C LEU A 143 14.30 0.15 -7.12
N ASP A 144 15.28 0.66 -6.36
CA ASP A 144 16.14 1.77 -6.79
C ASP A 144 17.55 1.23 -7.10
N GLU A 145 17.84 1.03 -8.38
CA GLU A 145 19.13 0.52 -8.85
C GLU A 145 20.26 1.59 -8.79
N ASN A 146 19.95 2.82 -8.38
CA ASN A 146 20.93 3.92 -8.35
C ASN A 146 21.87 3.88 -7.14
N GLY A 147 21.61 3.02 -6.15
CA GLY A 147 22.41 2.90 -4.94
C GLY A 147 23.17 1.58 -4.88
N ASP A 148 24.50 1.64 -4.81
CA ASP A 148 25.36 0.47 -4.60
C ASP A 148 25.16 -0.08 -3.18
N ILE A 149 24.16 -0.95 -3.01
CA ILE A 149 23.98 -1.70 -1.75
C ILE A 149 25.25 -2.51 -1.48
N VAL A 150 25.90 -2.16 -0.38
CA VAL A 150 27.10 -2.81 0.13
C VAL A 150 26.71 -4.13 0.77
N LYS A 151 27.38 -5.21 0.35
CA LYS A 151 27.20 -6.56 0.91
C LYS A 151 27.74 -6.64 2.34
N ASP A 152 27.19 -7.55 3.13
CA ASP A 152 27.66 -7.87 4.50
C ASP A 152 27.70 -6.66 5.45
N ARG A 153 26.97 -5.60 5.10
CA ARG A 153 26.79 -4.41 5.92
C ARG A 153 25.43 -4.49 6.63
N PRO A 154 25.33 -4.12 7.90
CA PRO A 154 24.05 -4.05 8.58
C PRO A 154 23.19 -2.93 8.01
N TYR A 155 21.88 -3.18 7.90
CA TYR A 155 20.88 -2.19 7.50
C TYR A 155 19.70 -2.22 8.46
N LYS A 156 19.05 -1.07 8.57
CA LYS A 156 17.74 -0.92 9.18
C LYS A 156 16.68 -0.98 8.09
N ILE A 157 15.59 -1.66 8.39
CA ILE A 157 14.40 -1.79 7.55
C ILE A 157 13.31 -0.92 8.17
N ALA A 158 12.90 0.11 7.44
CA ALA A 158 11.72 0.90 7.75
C ALA A 158 10.51 0.34 7.01
N GLU A 159 9.55 -0.18 7.77
CA GLU A 159 8.28 -0.67 7.26
C GLU A 159 7.14 0.29 7.66
N PRO A 160 6.37 0.80 6.68
CA PRO A 160 5.20 1.62 6.94
C PRO A 160 3.96 0.76 7.25
N GLN A 161 2.94 1.36 7.86
CA GLN A 161 1.64 0.70 8.03
C GLN A 161 0.88 0.45 6.72
N SER A 162 1.14 1.26 5.69
CA SER A 162 0.52 1.11 4.38
C SER A 162 1.03 -0.16 3.68
N TYR A 163 0.13 -1.04 3.25
CA TYR A 163 0.49 -2.31 2.63
C TYR A 163 0.33 -2.32 1.11
N LEU A 164 1.44 -2.36 0.35
CA LEU A 164 1.43 -2.19 -1.11
C LEU A 164 0.42 -3.08 -1.84
N VAL A 165 0.37 -4.38 -1.52
CA VAL A 165 -0.43 -5.36 -2.28
C VAL A 165 -1.92 -5.01 -2.24
N ALA A 166 -2.42 -4.54 -1.10
CA ALA A 166 -3.81 -4.07 -0.99
C ALA A 166 -4.09 -2.91 -1.95
N TYR A 167 -3.20 -1.92 -2.00
CA TYR A 167 -3.33 -0.79 -2.93
C TYR A 167 -3.17 -1.22 -4.39
N GLN A 168 -2.31 -2.19 -4.70
CA GLN A 168 -2.13 -2.68 -6.07
C GLN A 168 -3.43 -3.21 -6.67
N HIS A 169 -4.24 -3.95 -5.89
CA HIS A 169 -5.53 -4.43 -6.35
C HIS A 169 -6.50 -3.27 -6.66
N VAL A 170 -6.58 -2.29 -5.76
CA VAL A 170 -7.43 -1.10 -5.94
C VAL A 170 -6.98 -0.28 -7.15
N LEU A 171 -5.68 0.01 -7.25
CA LEU A 171 -5.12 0.79 -8.36
C LEU A 171 -5.27 0.07 -9.70
N SER A 172 -5.19 -1.27 -9.72
CA SER A 172 -5.42 -2.07 -10.93
C SER A 172 -6.89 -2.02 -11.35
N ALA A 173 -7.82 -2.10 -10.40
CA ALA A 173 -9.24 -1.92 -10.68
C ALA A 173 -9.55 -0.51 -11.22
N LEU A 174 -8.96 0.53 -10.62
CA LEU A 174 -9.13 1.92 -11.09
C LEU A 174 -8.65 2.11 -12.54
N LYS A 175 -7.56 1.44 -12.94
CA LYS A 175 -7.06 1.47 -14.32
C LYS A 175 -7.99 0.79 -15.34
N SER A 176 -8.89 -0.10 -14.88
CA SER A 176 -9.80 -0.83 -15.77
C SER A 176 -11.01 -0.01 -16.22
N PHE A 177 -11.30 1.11 -15.55
CA PHE A 177 -12.45 1.95 -15.87
C PHE A 177 -12.20 2.80 -17.11
N SER A 178 -13.21 2.86 -17.97
CA SER A 178 -13.17 3.60 -19.24
C SER A 178 -14.59 4.00 -19.65
N ALA A 179 -14.73 4.70 -20.78
CA ALA A 179 -16.05 5.03 -21.33
C ALA A 179 -16.92 3.77 -21.62
N TYR A 180 -16.29 2.63 -21.91
CA TYR A 180 -16.98 1.36 -22.19
C TYR A 180 -17.17 0.50 -20.94
N ASN A 181 -16.43 0.79 -19.86
CA ASN A 181 -16.54 0.15 -18.56
C ASN A 181 -16.65 1.25 -17.49
N PRO A 182 -17.83 1.89 -17.37
CA PRO A 182 -18.00 3.07 -16.55
C PRO A 182 -17.83 2.75 -15.06
N ILE A 183 -17.61 3.80 -14.29
CA ILE A 183 -17.43 3.65 -12.84
C ILE A 183 -18.76 3.16 -12.23
N PRO A 184 -18.74 2.14 -11.35
CA PRO A 184 -19.93 1.78 -10.59
C PRO A 184 -20.49 2.99 -9.85
N PHE A 185 -21.80 3.24 -9.99
CA PHE A 185 -22.46 4.42 -9.42
C PHE A 185 -21.89 5.77 -9.90
N GLU A 186 -21.29 5.85 -11.09
CA GLU A 186 -20.72 7.09 -11.67
C GLU A 186 -21.67 8.30 -11.55
N ARG A 187 -22.96 8.07 -11.84
CA ARG A 187 -24.03 9.07 -11.70
C ARG A 187 -24.02 9.78 -10.34
N TYR A 188 -23.78 9.02 -9.28
CA TYR A 188 -23.87 9.49 -7.90
C TYR A 188 -22.49 9.97 -7.41
N ILE A 189 -21.43 9.18 -7.66
CA ILE A 189 -20.08 9.47 -7.16
C ILE A 189 -19.40 10.61 -7.92
N VAL A 190 -19.48 10.60 -9.24
CA VAL A 190 -18.79 11.60 -10.09
C VAL A 190 -19.65 12.84 -10.23
N TYR A 191 -20.93 12.68 -10.59
CA TYR A 191 -21.79 13.82 -10.92
C TYR A 191 -22.67 14.32 -9.77
N GLY A 192 -22.60 13.70 -8.58
CA GLY A 192 -23.29 14.17 -7.37
C GLY A 192 -24.82 14.21 -7.51
N LYS A 193 -25.41 13.31 -8.29
CA LYS A 193 -26.87 13.26 -8.43
C LYS A 193 -27.50 12.71 -7.15
N CYS A 194 -28.52 13.39 -6.62
CA CYS A 194 -29.23 12.93 -5.42
C CYS A 194 -30.58 12.25 -5.74
N ASP A 195 -30.94 12.11 -7.02
CA ASP A 195 -32.19 11.47 -7.42
C ASP A 195 -32.05 9.94 -7.36
N VAL A 196 -32.32 9.37 -6.20
CA VAL A 196 -32.27 7.92 -5.97
C VAL A 196 -33.44 7.27 -6.70
N ARG A 197 -33.14 6.52 -7.75
CA ARG A 197 -34.11 5.76 -8.53
C ARG A 197 -34.11 4.30 -8.11
N LYS A 198 -35.26 3.63 -8.18
CA LYS A 198 -35.35 2.17 -7.97
C LYS A 198 -34.33 1.43 -8.85
N PRO A 199 -33.73 0.30 -8.42
CA PRO A 199 -32.89 -0.51 -9.29
C PRO A 199 -33.63 -0.94 -10.56
N VAL A 200 -32.91 -1.15 -11.67
CA VAL A 200 -33.54 -1.48 -12.98
C VAL A 200 -34.44 -2.71 -12.87
N TYR A 201 -33.99 -3.75 -12.14
CA TYR A 201 -34.76 -4.97 -11.93
C TYR A 201 -36.06 -4.77 -11.12
N MET A 202 -36.21 -3.67 -10.39
CA MET A 202 -37.45 -3.29 -9.68
C MET A 202 -38.35 -2.34 -10.48
N ARG A 203 -37.93 -1.93 -11.68
CA ARG A 203 -38.71 -1.06 -12.57
C ARG A 203 -39.41 -1.84 -13.68
N ILE A 204 -39.12 -3.14 -13.80
CA ILE A 204 -39.85 -4.04 -14.68
C ILE A 204 -41.18 -4.26 -13.97
N GLU A 205 -42.27 -3.72 -14.52
CA GLU A 205 -43.60 -4.18 -14.15
C GLU A 205 -43.69 -5.64 -14.61
N GLU A 206 -43.98 -6.56 -13.70
CA GLU A 206 -44.25 -7.96 -14.07
C GLU A 206 -45.35 -7.94 -15.13
N ASN A 207 -45.02 -8.34 -16.37
CA ASN A 207 -46.06 -8.67 -17.34
C ASN A 207 -46.79 -9.89 -16.74
N VAL A 208 -48.00 -9.65 -16.25
CA VAL A 208 -48.86 -10.66 -15.59
C VAL A 208 -49.13 -11.86 -16.49
N GLU A 209 -48.85 -11.76 -17.79
CA GLU A 209 -48.95 -12.85 -18.77
C GLU A 209 -47.86 -13.93 -18.60
N ASP A 210 -46.65 -13.59 -18.14
CA ASP A 210 -45.55 -14.56 -17.97
C ASP A 210 -45.71 -15.42 -16.69
N ILE A 211 -46.62 -15.05 -15.79
CA ILE A 211 -46.90 -15.80 -14.55
C ILE A 211 -47.92 -16.92 -14.79
N VAL A 212 -48.72 -16.84 -15.86
CA VAL A 212 -49.77 -17.84 -16.13
C VAL A 212 -49.17 -19.10 -16.76
N GLU A 213 -48.12 -19.00 -17.59
CA GLU A 213 -47.47 -20.17 -18.22
C GLU A 213 -46.78 -21.08 -17.19
N ASP A 214 -46.20 -20.54 -16.12
CA ASP A 214 -45.56 -21.34 -15.06
C ASP A 214 -46.57 -22.04 -14.12
N SER A 215 -47.84 -21.65 -14.16
CA SER A 215 -48.91 -22.29 -13.37
C SER A 215 -49.62 -23.44 -14.07
N GLU A 216 -49.47 -23.56 -15.40
CA GLU A 216 -50.03 -24.66 -16.20
C GLU A 216 -49.07 -25.84 -16.38
N ILE A 217 -47.86 -25.77 -15.83
CA ILE A 217 -46.90 -26.88 -15.74
C ILE A 217 -46.72 -27.29 -14.27
N SER A 218 -47.79 -27.79 -13.64
CA SER A 218 -47.69 -28.58 -12.39
C SER A 218 -48.76 -29.65 -12.29
#